data_AF-A0A536S2Q1-F1
#
_entry.id   AF-A0A536S2Q1-F1
#
_cell.length_a   1.000
_cell.length_b   1.000
_cell.length_c   1.000
_cell.angle_alpha   90.00
_cell.angle_beta   90.00
_cell.angle_gamma   90.00
#
_symmetry.space_group_name_H-M   'P 1'
#
loop_
_entity.id
_entity.type
_entity.pdbx_description
1 polymer ?
#
loop_
_entity_poly.entity_id
_entity_poly.type
_entity_poly.pdbx_seq_one_letter_code
_entity_poly.pdbx_strand_id
1 'polypeptide(L)'
;MTVIAESTTFAERRERARELGARYDFAAEPLRLYLALVDSQERTFERARVDRPNAQDLADYVVRVSLPGVMEAAVAAGTEMLREAVILRFHEGDLEGIVQAWLDDDELTGTDLFLARASASAVLEALPEVAATLRPGEPSDRQCPRCGGLPQLAFFADSGEALVTSPRRLVCSRCANEWTLARMTCASCGETSGAKMPV
;
A
#
# COMPACT_ATOMS: atom_id res chain seq x y z
N MET A 1 -8.62 -8.34 -35.00
CA MET A 1 -8.52 -7.20 -34.05
C MET A 1 -8.62 -7.78 -32.65
N THR A 2 -7.48 -8.09 -32.05
CA THR A 2 -7.43 -8.60 -30.68
C THR A 2 -7.64 -7.39 -29.77
N VAL A 3 -8.80 -7.32 -29.11
CA VAL A 3 -9.03 -6.35 -28.06
C VAL A 3 -8.11 -6.75 -26.91
N ILE A 4 -6.99 -6.04 -26.75
CA ILE A 4 -6.18 -6.14 -25.53
C ILE A 4 -7.04 -5.47 -24.47
N ALA A 5 -7.67 -6.27 -23.61
CA ALA A 5 -8.33 -5.74 -22.43
C ALA A 5 -7.28 -4.99 -21.60
N GLU A 6 -7.56 -3.73 -21.23
CA GLU A 6 -6.70 -2.98 -20.31
C GLU A 6 -6.56 -3.78 -19.02
N SER A 7 -5.32 -4.11 -18.64
CA SER A 7 -5.05 -4.83 -17.40
C SER A 7 -5.36 -3.92 -16.22
N THR A 8 -6.06 -4.43 -15.20
CA THR A 8 -6.25 -3.69 -13.95
C THR A 8 -4.93 -3.60 -13.19
N THR A 9 -4.75 -2.57 -12.36
CA THR A 9 -3.57 -2.43 -11.48
C THR A 9 -3.34 -3.68 -10.63
N PHE A 10 -4.42 -4.32 -10.14
CA PHE A 10 -4.34 -5.55 -9.35
C PHE A 10 -3.96 -6.76 -10.21
N ALA A 11 -4.42 -6.84 -11.46
CA ALA A 11 -3.95 -7.86 -12.40
C ALA A 11 -2.45 -7.74 -12.69
N GLU A 12 -1.94 -6.52 -12.88
CA GLU A 12 -0.50 -6.26 -13.06
C GLU A 12 0.31 -6.66 -11.82
N ARG A 13 -0.17 -6.32 -10.63
CA ARG A 13 0.45 -6.73 -9.35
C ARG A 13 0.52 -8.25 -9.22
N ARG A 14 -0.55 -8.96 -9.57
CA ARG A 14 -0.59 -10.44 -9.55
C ARG A 14 0.42 -11.04 -10.52
N GLU A 15 0.43 -10.55 -11.75
CA GLU A 15 1.34 -11.07 -12.78
C GLU A 15 2.79 -10.86 -12.36
N ARG A 16 3.13 -9.65 -11.91
CA ARG A 16 4.49 -9.35 -11.45
C ARG A 16 4.91 -10.20 -10.26
N ALA A 17 4.03 -10.43 -9.29
CA ALA A 17 4.33 -11.27 -8.13
C ALA A 17 4.54 -12.74 -8.51
N ARG A 18 3.77 -13.26 -9.48
CA ARG A 18 3.99 -14.63 -10.01
C ARG A 18 5.31 -14.75 -10.75
N GLU A 19 5.65 -13.78 -11.60
CA GLU A 19 6.92 -13.74 -12.32
C GLU A 19 8.10 -13.76 -11.33
N LEU A 20 8.06 -12.87 -10.32
CA LEU A 20 9.10 -12.80 -9.30
C LEU A 20 9.19 -14.09 -8.47
N GLY A 21 8.05 -14.67 -8.10
CA GLY A 21 8.00 -15.90 -7.30
C GLY A 21 8.49 -17.12 -8.06
N ALA A 22 8.28 -17.17 -9.38
CA ALA A 22 8.83 -18.22 -10.25
C ALA A 22 10.32 -18.05 -10.52
N ARG A 23 10.83 -16.81 -10.46
CA ARG A 23 12.24 -16.49 -10.74
C ARG A 23 13.15 -16.61 -9.52
N TYR A 24 12.63 -16.34 -8.32
CA TYR A 24 13.42 -16.19 -7.11
C TYR A 24 12.87 -17.05 -5.97
N ASP A 25 13.46 -18.23 -5.76
CA ASP A 25 13.02 -19.20 -4.74
C ASP A 25 12.94 -18.58 -3.32
N PHE A 26 13.90 -17.73 -2.96
CA PHE A 26 13.93 -17.06 -1.65
C PHE A 26 12.74 -16.11 -1.43
N ALA A 27 12.09 -15.65 -2.50
CA ALA A 27 10.96 -14.74 -2.45
C ALA A 27 9.60 -15.46 -2.57
N ALA A 28 9.59 -16.77 -2.85
CA ALA A 28 8.37 -17.51 -3.16
C ALA A 28 7.36 -17.48 -2.01
N GLU A 29 7.81 -17.62 -0.76
CA GLU A 29 6.95 -17.60 0.42
C GLU A 29 6.32 -16.23 0.70
N PRO A 30 7.08 -15.11 0.82
CA PRO A 30 6.47 -13.80 1.00
C PRO A 30 5.60 -13.37 -0.19
N LEU A 31 5.94 -13.78 -1.42
CA LEU A 31 5.10 -13.49 -2.60
C LEU A 31 3.82 -14.30 -2.64
N ARG A 32 3.78 -15.52 -2.05
CA ARG A 32 2.55 -16.28 -1.87
C ARG A 32 1.57 -15.56 -0.95
N LEU A 33 2.06 -15.02 0.17
CA LEU A 33 1.25 -14.18 1.05
C LEU A 33 0.77 -12.92 0.33
N TYR A 34 1.67 -12.23 -0.39
CA TYR A 34 1.31 -11.04 -1.17
C TYR A 34 0.20 -11.34 -2.19
N LEU A 35 0.28 -12.44 -2.93
CA LEU A 35 -0.75 -12.84 -3.89
C LEU A 35 -2.11 -13.04 -3.22
N ALA A 36 -2.16 -13.70 -2.06
CA ALA A 36 -3.40 -13.88 -1.30
C ALA A 36 -3.98 -12.55 -0.80
N LEU A 37 -3.12 -11.60 -0.40
CA LEU A 37 -3.53 -10.25 -0.01
C LEU A 37 -4.10 -9.47 -1.20
N VAL A 38 -3.44 -9.53 -2.36
CA VAL A 38 -3.87 -8.80 -3.57
C VAL A 38 -5.27 -9.23 -4.02
N ASP A 39 -5.60 -10.52 -3.93
CA ASP A 39 -6.95 -11.01 -4.25
C ASP A 39 -8.02 -10.41 -3.30
N SER A 40 -7.71 -10.29 -2.01
CA SER A 40 -8.60 -9.63 -1.05
C SER A 40 -8.69 -8.12 -1.31
N GLN A 41 -7.56 -7.49 -1.60
CA GLN A 41 -7.48 -6.04 -1.80
C GLN A 41 -8.20 -5.58 -3.07
N GLU A 42 -8.16 -6.37 -4.16
CA GLU A 42 -8.91 -6.07 -5.40
C GLU A 42 -10.42 -6.02 -5.11
N ARG A 43 -10.96 -7.01 -4.38
CA ARG A 43 -12.36 -7.03 -3.97
C ARG A 43 -12.73 -5.84 -3.07
N THR A 44 -11.87 -5.52 -2.11
CA THR A 44 -12.06 -4.35 -1.23
C THR A 44 -12.07 -3.06 -2.04
N PHE A 45 -11.13 -2.89 -2.97
CA PHE A 45 -11.01 -1.71 -3.82
C PHE A 45 -12.29 -1.50 -4.65
N GLU A 46 -12.76 -2.55 -5.32
CA GLU A 46 -13.99 -2.50 -6.11
C GLU A 46 -15.20 -2.14 -5.26
N ARG A 47 -15.34 -2.79 -4.10
CA ARG A 47 -16.44 -2.53 -3.18
C ARG A 47 -16.41 -1.12 -2.61
N ALA A 48 -15.25 -0.62 -2.20
CA ALA A 48 -15.09 0.74 -1.69
C ALA A 48 -15.53 1.80 -2.71
N ARG A 49 -15.28 1.59 -4.00
CA ARG A 49 -15.75 2.50 -5.06
C ARG A 49 -17.28 2.56 -5.19
N VAL A 50 -17.96 1.48 -4.83
CA VAL A 50 -19.43 1.37 -4.81
C VAL A 50 -19.99 1.94 -3.51
N ASP A 51 -19.51 1.46 -2.36
CA ASP A 51 -20.05 1.79 -1.04
C ASP A 51 -19.74 3.25 -0.64
N ARG A 52 -18.59 3.79 -1.07
CA ARG A 52 -18.13 5.17 -0.82
C ARG A 52 -18.31 5.62 0.65
N PRO A 53 -17.71 4.92 1.63
CA PRO A 53 -17.69 5.38 3.01
C PRO A 53 -17.12 6.79 3.12
N ASN A 54 -17.63 7.57 4.07
CA ASN A 54 -17.03 8.85 4.43
C ASN A 54 -15.80 8.62 5.34
N ALA A 55 -15.07 9.70 5.64
CA ALA A 55 -13.85 9.61 6.45
C ALA A 55 -14.10 9.26 7.92
N GLN A 56 -15.26 9.61 8.48
CA GLN A 56 -15.60 9.38 9.90
C GLN A 56 -15.87 7.90 10.17
N ASP A 57 -16.47 7.20 9.21
CA ASP A 57 -16.82 5.79 9.33
C ASP A 57 -15.74 4.85 8.74
N LEU A 58 -14.56 5.40 8.40
CA LEU A 58 -13.57 4.69 7.59
C LEU A 58 -12.95 3.50 8.35
N ALA A 59 -12.64 3.65 9.63
CA ALA A 59 -12.05 2.57 10.43
C ALA A 59 -13.02 1.38 10.57
N ASP A 60 -14.26 1.63 11.01
CA ASP A 60 -15.34 0.63 11.05
C ASP A 60 -15.56 -0.02 9.67
N TYR A 61 -15.59 0.77 8.60
CA TYR A 61 -15.73 0.24 7.25
C TYR A 61 -14.59 -0.71 6.88
N VAL A 62 -13.33 -0.34 7.15
CA VAL A 62 -12.16 -1.18 6.88
C VAL A 62 -12.22 -2.48 7.67
N VAL A 63 -12.59 -2.44 8.96
CA VAL A 63 -12.74 -3.62 9.82
C VAL A 63 -13.83 -4.54 9.31
N ARG A 64 -14.98 -4.00 8.89
CA ARG A 64 -16.10 -4.81 8.40
C ARG A 64 -15.85 -5.39 7.02
N VAL A 65 -15.24 -4.63 6.12
CA VAL A 65 -15.22 -4.92 4.68
C VAL A 65 -13.90 -5.51 4.21
N SER A 66 -12.77 -5.05 4.73
CA SER A 66 -11.44 -5.43 4.22
C SER A 66 -10.68 -6.36 5.15
N LEU A 67 -10.70 -6.10 6.45
CA LEU A 67 -9.90 -6.82 7.43
C LEU A 67 -10.15 -8.35 7.43
N PRO A 68 -11.39 -8.87 7.29
CA PRO A 68 -11.62 -10.31 7.32
C PRO A 68 -10.87 -11.04 6.20
N GLY A 69 -10.86 -10.48 4.99
CA GLY A 69 -10.15 -11.08 3.86
C GLY A 69 -8.62 -10.98 3.99
N VAL A 70 -8.10 -9.93 4.64
CA VAL A 70 -6.68 -9.81 4.98
C VAL A 70 -6.26 -10.83 6.02
N MET A 71 -7.06 -11.01 7.08
CA MET A 71 -6.80 -12.02 8.11
C MET A 71 -6.89 -13.43 7.54
N GLU A 72 -7.89 -13.71 6.67
CA GLU A 72 -8.01 -14.98 5.96
C GLU A 72 -6.77 -15.25 5.10
N ALA A 73 -6.30 -14.27 4.32
CA ALA A 73 -5.09 -14.39 3.51
C ALA A 73 -3.84 -14.65 4.38
N ALA A 74 -3.69 -13.93 5.50
CA ALA A 74 -2.57 -14.11 6.42
C ALA A 74 -2.60 -15.49 7.08
N VAL A 75 -3.78 -15.98 7.48
CA VAL A 75 -3.95 -17.34 8.00
C VAL A 75 -3.68 -18.36 6.88
N ALA A 76 -4.21 -18.20 5.67
CA ALA A 76 -4.06 -19.21 4.62
C ALA A 76 -2.62 -19.33 4.08
N ALA A 77 -1.95 -18.20 3.87
CA ALA A 77 -0.69 -18.13 3.11
C ALA A 77 0.52 -17.59 3.91
N GLY A 78 0.30 -17.11 5.13
CA GLY A 78 1.37 -16.61 6.00
C GLY A 78 2.21 -17.71 6.64
N THR A 79 3.34 -17.30 7.22
CA THR A 79 4.16 -18.18 8.08
C THR A 79 3.38 -18.61 9.31
N GLU A 80 3.83 -19.66 9.99
CA GLU A 80 3.23 -20.12 11.25
C GLU A 80 3.16 -18.99 12.30
N MET A 81 4.27 -18.26 12.47
CA MET A 81 4.34 -17.10 13.37
C MET A 81 3.31 -16.01 13.02
N LEU A 82 3.12 -15.69 11.73
CA LEU A 82 2.13 -14.70 11.32
C LEU A 82 0.70 -15.20 11.55
N ARG A 83 0.44 -16.47 11.24
CA ARG A 83 -0.87 -17.10 11.46
C ARG A 83 -1.25 -17.03 12.94
N GLU A 84 -0.36 -17.44 13.83
CA GLU A 84 -0.60 -17.41 15.28
C GLU A 84 -0.81 -15.98 15.77
N ALA A 85 0.02 -15.04 15.33
CA ALA A 85 -0.09 -13.65 15.73
C ALA A 85 -1.43 -13.01 15.29
N VAL A 86 -1.91 -13.32 14.08
CA VAL A 86 -3.20 -12.82 13.58
C VAL A 86 -4.38 -13.43 14.34
N ILE A 87 -4.32 -14.73 14.65
CA ILE A 87 -5.36 -15.41 15.44
C ILE A 87 -5.39 -14.86 16.87
N LEU A 88 -4.23 -14.71 17.52
CA LEU A 88 -4.13 -14.11 18.84
C LEU A 88 -4.70 -12.70 18.83
N ARG A 89 -4.31 -11.88 17.86
CA ARG A 89 -4.78 -10.50 17.74
C ARG A 89 -6.29 -10.42 17.53
N PHE A 90 -6.88 -11.34 16.76
CA PHE A 90 -8.34 -11.44 16.62
C PHE A 90 -9.04 -11.64 17.97
N HIS A 91 -8.49 -12.48 18.84
CA HIS A 91 -9.04 -12.75 20.17
C HIS A 91 -8.86 -11.59 21.16
N GLU A 92 -7.77 -10.83 21.05
CA GLU A 92 -7.52 -9.64 21.88
C GLU A 92 -8.52 -8.51 21.62
N GLY A 93 -9.14 -8.46 20.43
CA GLY A 93 -10.20 -7.50 20.11
C GLY A 93 -9.70 -6.09 19.77
N ASP A 94 -10.58 -5.08 19.72
CA ASP A 94 -10.22 -3.71 19.31
C ASP A 94 -9.50 -3.60 17.95
N LEU A 95 -10.08 -4.21 16.93
CA LEU A 95 -9.58 -4.14 15.56
C LEU A 95 -9.82 -2.76 14.91
N GLU A 96 -10.85 -2.05 15.37
CA GLU A 96 -11.15 -0.70 14.92
C GLU A 96 -10.10 0.28 15.45
N GLY A 97 -9.71 0.16 16.73
CA GLY A 97 -8.67 0.99 17.33
C GLY A 97 -7.34 0.92 16.58
N ILE A 98 -6.89 -0.27 16.15
CA ILE A 98 -5.63 -0.38 15.39
C ILE A 98 -5.73 0.23 13.99
N VAL A 99 -6.90 0.15 13.34
CA VAL A 99 -7.09 0.79 12.03
C VAL A 99 -7.16 2.30 12.20
N GLN A 100 -7.88 2.79 13.21
CA GLN A 100 -8.00 4.21 13.51
C GLN A 100 -6.63 4.81 13.84
N ALA A 101 -5.85 4.19 14.73
CA ALA A 101 -4.50 4.62 15.07
C ALA A 101 -3.61 4.73 13.81
N TRP A 102 -3.67 3.75 12.91
CA TRP A 102 -2.94 3.82 11.65
C TRP A 102 -3.43 4.94 10.72
N LEU A 103 -4.73 5.21 10.69
CA LEU A 103 -5.31 6.29 9.90
C LEU A 103 -4.88 7.68 10.42
N ASP A 104 -4.71 7.79 11.73
CA ASP A 104 -4.27 9.00 12.43
C ASP A 104 -2.74 9.20 12.41
N ASP A 105 -2.01 8.30 11.74
CA ASP A 105 -0.53 8.30 11.64
C ASP A 105 0.17 8.04 12.99
N ASP A 106 -0.50 7.34 13.91
CA ASP A 106 0.10 6.87 15.16
C ASP A 106 1.13 5.75 14.92
N GLU A 107 2.09 5.63 15.84
CA GLU A 107 3.13 4.61 15.77
C GLU A 107 2.57 3.22 16.13
N LEU A 108 2.46 2.36 15.11
CA LEU A 108 2.12 0.95 15.25
C LEU A 108 3.31 0.06 14.86
N THR A 109 3.38 -1.13 15.43
CA THR A 109 4.44 -2.09 15.13
C THR A 109 3.90 -3.50 14.89
N GLY A 110 4.73 -4.37 14.33
CA GLY A 110 4.44 -5.80 14.19
C GLY A 110 3.12 -6.09 13.47
N THR A 111 2.30 -6.93 14.10
CA THR A 111 1.03 -7.43 13.56
C THR A 111 -0.01 -6.33 13.39
N ASP A 112 -0.06 -5.34 14.29
CA ASP A 112 -1.04 -4.24 14.21
C ASP A 112 -0.79 -3.36 13.00
N LEU A 113 0.47 -2.97 12.80
CA LEU A 113 0.88 -2.22 11.62
C LEU A 113 0.57 -3.00 10.33
N PHE A 114 0.87 -4.30 10.32
CA PHE A 114 0.57 -5.16 9.18
C PHE A 114 -0.93 -5.20 8.87
N LEU A 115 -1.77 -5.53 9.86
CA LEU A 115 -3.21 -5.68 9.68
C LEU A 115 -3.86 -4.36 9.27
N ALA A 116 -3.53 -3.25 9.96
CA ALA A 116 -4.10 -1.95 9.67
C ALA A 116 -3.72 -1.48 8.26
N ARG A 117 -2.42 -1.55 7.91
CA ARG A 117 -1.94 -1.15 6.58
C ARG A 117 -2.51 -2.02 5.47
N ALA A 118 -2.44 -3.34 5.60
CA ALA A 118 -2.90 -4.26 4.55
C ALA A 118 -4.41 -4.13 4.29
N SER A 119 -5.19 -3.80 5.31
CA SER A 119 -6.65 -3.64 5.22
C SER A 119 -7.08 -2.26 4.74
N ALA A 120 -6.41 -1.19 5.15
CA ALA A 120 -6.82 0.16 4.79
C ALA A 120 -6.31 0.62 3.42
N SER A 121 -5.16 0.11 2.96
CA SER A 121 -4.49 0.64 1.76
C SER A 121 -5.36 0.58 0.49
N ALA A 122 -6.06 -0.53 0.27
CA ALA A 122 -6.93 -0.70 -0.90
C ALA A 122 -8.16 0.24 -0.87
N VAL A 123 -8.68 0.54 0.32
CA VAL A 123 -9.77 1.50 0.50
C VAL A 123 -9.30 2.92 0.19
N LEU A 124 -8.11 3.30 0.67
CA LEU A 124 -7.53 4.61 0.38
C LEU A 124 -7.13 4.77 -1.09
N GLU A 125 -6.66 3.70 -1.73
CA GLU A 125 -6.39 3.68 -3.18
C GLU A 125 -7.69 3.88 -3.99
N ALA A 126 -8.80 3.28 -3.54
CA ALA A 126 -10.12 3.39 -4.17
C ALA A 126 -10.78 4.77 -4.00
N LEU A 127 -10.48 5.49 -2.92
CA LEU A 127 -11.18 6.71 -2.50
C LEU A 127 -10.21 7.90 -2.37
N PRO A 128 -9.82 8.53 -3.50
CA PRO A 128 -8.94 9.70 -3.53
C PRO A 128 -9.29 10.80 -2.54
N GLU A 129 -10.58 11.15 -2.51
CA GLU A 129 -11.10 12.29 -1.78
C GLU A 129 -11.10 12.02 -0.27
N VAL A 130 -11.41 10.79 0.13
CA VAL A 130 -11.33 10.36 1.53
C VAL A 130 -9.87 10.28 1.97
N ALA A 131 -8.98 9.76 1.12
CA ALA A 131 -7.56 9.77 1.43
C ALA A 131 -7.01 11.19 1.63
N ALA A 132 -7.55 12.18 0.93
CA ALA A 132 -7.16 13.59 1.06
C ALA A 132 -7.55 14.22 2.41
N THR A 133 -8.60 13.75 3.08
CA THR A 133 -8.98 14.26 4.40
C THR A 133 -8.05 13.79 5.52
N LEU A 134 -7.23 12.77 5.28
CA LEU A 134 -6.29 12.22 6.26
C LEU A 134 -4.94 12.94 6.26
N ARG A 135 -4.72 13.89 5.36
CA ARG A 135 -3.43 14.55 5.18
C ARG A 135 -3.11 15.41 6.42
N PRO A 136 -2.02 15.14 7.15
CA PRO A 136 -1.60 15.98 8.24
C PRO A 136 -0.87 17.23 7.72
N GLY A 137 -1.14 18.38 8.34
CA GLY A 137 -0.29 19.57 8.27
C GLY A 137 -0.10 20.20 6.88
N GLU A 138 1.01 20.92 6.74
CA GLU A 138 1.34 21.67 5.53
C GLU A 138 1.89 20.75 4.41
N PRO A 139 1.62 21.09 3.14
CA PRO A 139 2.18 20.37 2.00
C PRO A 139 3.70 20.26 2.00
N SER A 140 4.20 19.04 1.80
CA SER A 140 5.62 18.75 1.58
C SER A 140 5.80 17.85 0.36
N ASP A 141 6.77 18.14 -0.49
CA ASP A 141 7.10 17.32 -1.67
C ASP A 141 7.62 15.92 -1.29
N ARG A 142 8.04 15.73 -0.04
CA ARG A 142 8.50 14.43 0.49
C ARG A 142 7.35 13.52 0.93
N GLN A 143 6.14 14.07 1.04
CA GLN A 143 4.95 13.34 1.43
C GLN A 143 4.02 13.17 0.22
N CYS A 144 3.18 12.15 0.28
CA CYS A 144 2.18 11.93 -0.74
C CYS A 144 1.26 13.16 -0.85
N PRO A 145 1.12 13.80 -2.03
CA PRO A 145 0.26 14.97 -2.19
C PRO A 145 -1.23 14.65 -2.01
N ARG A 146 -1.59 13.36 -2.06
CA ARG A 146 -2.95 12.87 -1.84
C ARG A 146 -3.25 12.75 -0.35
N CYS A 147 -2.58 11.84 0.35
CA CYS A 147 -2.94 11.49 1.74
C CYS A 147 -1.90 11.89 2.80
N GLY A 148 -0.81 12.56 2.41
CA GLY A 148 0.29 12.91 3.33
C GLY A 148 1.20 11.76 3.75
N GLY A 149 0.85 10.50 3.42
CA GLY A 149 1.67 9.33 3.75
C GLY A 149 3.08 9.36 3.14
N LEU A 150 4.03 8.73 3.83
CA LEU A 150 5.42 8.61 3.40
C LEU A 150 5.59 7.70 2.16
N PRO A 151 6.67 7.89 1.37
CA PRO A 151 6.97 7.00 0.26
C PRO A 151 7.44 5.62 0.75
N GLN A 152 6.96 4.54 0.12
CA GLN A 152 7.45 3.18 0.38
C GLN A 152 8.59 2.75 -0.55
N LEU A 153 8.61 3.29 -1.77
CA LEU A 153 9.65 3.01 -2.76
C LEU A 153 9.78 4.19 -3.71
N ALA A 154 10.94 4.24 -4.37
CA ALA A 154 11.21 5.13 -5.49
C ALA A 154 11.52 4.29 -6.74
N PHE A 155 11.10 4.76 -7.90
CA PHE A 155 11.42 4.15 -9.18
C PHE A 155 11.65 5.20 -10.27
N PHE A 156 12.27 4.79 -11.36
CA PHE A 156 12.36 5.58 -12.57
C PHE A 156 11.45 4.92 -13.60
N ALA A 157 10.44 5.65 -14.07
CA ALA A 157 9.61 5.15 -15.16
C ALA A 157 10.48 4.98 -16.42
N ASP A 158 10.11 4.07 -17.32
CA ASP A 158 10.71 4.06 -18.65
C ASP A 158 10.16 5.27 -19.44
N SER A 159 11.05 6.10 -20.00
CA SER A 159 10.64 7.25 -20.82
C SER A 159 10.22 6.82 -22.22
N GLY A 160 10.55 5.60 -22.65
CA GLY A 160 10.39 5.15 -24.04
C GLY A 160 11.29 5.88 -25.05
N GLU A 161 12.05 6.89 -24.60
CA GLU A 161 12.92 7.72 -25.40
C GLU A 161 14.34 7.68 -24.84
N ALA A 162 15.27 7.12 -25.61
CA ALA A 162 16.66 6.87 -25.18
C ALA A 162 17.42 8.12 -24.69
N LEU A 163 16.96 9.32 -25.04
CA LEU A 163 17.61 10.60 -24.70
C LEU A 163 16.88 11.36 -23.57
N VAL A 164 15.73 10.88 -23.11
CA VAL A 164 14.97 11.54 -22.03
C VAL A 164 15.19 10.81 -20.73
N THR A 165 15.75 11.53 -19.76
CA THR A 165 15.91 11.01 -18.41
C THR A 165 14.57 11.08 -17.67
N SER A 166 13.97 9.93 -17.40
CA SER A 166 12.66 9.87 -16.73
C SER A 166 12.69 10.47 -15.33
N PRO A 167 11.64 11.19 -14.91
CA PRO A 167 11.57 11.69 -13.53
C PRO A 167 11.63 10.53 -12.53
N ARG A 168 12.25 10.78 -11.37
CA ARG A 168 12.15 9.86 -10.23
C ARG A 168 10.74 9.97 -9.66
N ARG A 169 10.06 8.84 -9.59
CA ARG A 169 8.72 8.68 -9.04
C ARG A 169 8.80 8.03 -7.66
N LEU A 170 7.91 8.44 -6.77
CA LEU A 170 7.69 7.84 -5.47
C LEU A 170 6.31 7.17 -5.46
N VAL A 171 6.17 6.09 -4.69
CA VAL A 171 4.87 5.43 -4.46
C VAL A 171 4.49 5.57 -2.99
N CYS A 172 3.26 5.98 -2.71
CA CYS A 172 2.78 6.18 -1.34
C CYS A 172 2.63 4.84 -0.60
N SER A 173 3.04 4.80 0.67
CA SER A 173 2.89 3.63 1.53
C SER A 173 1.44 3.36 1.97
N ARG A 174 0.55 4.36 1.89
CA ARG A 174 -0.85 4.32 2.34
C ARG A 174 -1.86 4.15 1.19
N CYS A 175 -1.86 5.04 0.20
CA CYS A 175 -2.88 5.07 -0.86
C CYS A 175 -2.36 4.69 -2.25
N ALA A 176 -1.12 4.20 -2.36
CA ALA A 176 -0.43 3.88 -3.61
C ALA A 176 -0.31 5.01 -4.65
N ASN A 177 -0.75 6.24 -4.34
CA ASN A 177 -0.59 7.38 -5.23
C ASN A 177 0.89 7.62 -5.55
N GLU A 178 1.18 7.89 -6.82
CA GLU A 178 2.50 8.23 -7.28
C GLU A 178 2.70 9.73 -7.40
N TRP A 179 3.93 10.20 -7.15
CA TRP A 179 4.32 11.58 -7.42
C TRP A 179 5.80 11.71 -7.76
N THR A 180 6.19 12.84 -8.34
CA THR A 180 7.57 13.11 -8.70
C THR A 180 8.29 13.79 -7.54
N LEU A 181 9.52 13.35 -7.25
CA LEU A 181 10.44 14.06 -6.36
C LEU A 181 11.77 14.30 -7.06
N ALA A 182 12.29 15.53 -6.99
CA ALA A 182 13.56 15.92 -7.59
C ALA A 182 14.67 14.93 -7.27
N ARG A 183 15.46 14.52 -8.27
CA ARG A 183 16.46 13.42 -8.12
C ARG A 183 17.49 13.71 -7.03
N MET A 184 17.94 14.96 -6.93
CA MET A 184 18.91 15.43 -5.94
C MET A 184 18.26 15.80 -4.61
N THR A 185 17.32 14.98 -4.14
CA THR A 185 16.65 15.19 -2.85
C THR A 185 16.45 13.87 -2.15
N CYS A 186 16.89 13.75 -0.90
CA CYS A 186 16.60 12.58 -0.07
C CYS A 186 15.10 12.54 0.25
N ALA A 187 14.43 11.43 -0.08
CA ALA A 187 12.99 11.26 0.18
C ALA A 187 12.64 11.21 1.67
N SER A 188 13.61 10.89 2.54
CA SER A 188 13.44 10.85 4.00
C SER A 188 13.73 12.22 4.64
N CYS A 189 14.98 12.68 4.62
CA CYS A 189 15.39 13.89 5.35
C CYS A 189 15.36 15.18 4.52
N GLY A 190 15.22 15.12 3.19
CA GLY A 190 15.23 16.29 2.31
C GLY A 190 16.60 16.88 2.01
N GLU A 191 17.69 16.20 2.38
CA GLU A 191 19.04 16.59 1.98
C GLU A 191 19.14 16.74 0.45
N THR A 192 19.79 17.82 0.00
CA THR A 192 19.97 18.14 -1.42
C THR A 192 21.43 18.20 -1.85
N SER A 193 22.37 18.09 -0.91
CA SER A 193 23.80 18.04 -1.19
C SER A 193 24.15 16.79 -1.99
N GLY A 194 24.58 16.99 -3.24
CA GLY A 194 24.99 15.89 -4.11
C GLY A 194 26.15 15.05 -3.55
N ALA A 195 26.99 15.62 -2.70
CA ALA A 195 28.07 14.89 -2.02
C ALA A 195 27.57 13.86 -0.99
N LYS A 196 26.31 13.95 -0.57
CA LYS A 196 25.68 13.04 0.42
C LYS A 196 24.65 12.10 -0.20
N MET A 197 24.43 12.18 -1.52
CA MET A 197 23.51 11.30 -2.22
C MET A 197 24.29 10.07 -2.73
N PRO A 198 23.74 8.84 -2.61
CA PRO A 198 24.33 7.68 -3.27
C PRO A 198 24.39 7.95 -4.77
N VAL A 199 25.56 7.69 -5.36
CA VAL A 199 25.78 7.74 -6.82
C VAL A 199 25.02 6.60 -7.49
#